data_AF-A0A8H7VFW7-F1
#
_entry.id   AF-A0A8H7VFW7-F1
#
_cell.length_a   1.000
_cell.length_b   1.000
_cell.length_c   1.000
_cell.angle_alpha   90.00
_cell.angle_beta   90.00
_cell.angle_gamma   90.00
#
_symmetry.space_group_name_H-M   'P 1'
#
loop_
_entity.id
_entity.type
_entity.pdbx_description
1 polymer ?
#
loop_
_entity_poly.entity_id
_entity_poly.type
_entity_poly.pdbx_seq_one_letter_code
_entity_poly.pdbx_strand_id
1 'polypeptide(L)'
;MPAKNDTYPCHQIIDENQEFSDELSTVIEQKWELSEAKLDYHVVSIFGSRYTAGKTCSQTTQSIWMSRATQLPILLIDVQGPVGPKSNKDQDFESKAALFALTTTEVLIFDLREPDLFTNSTISMLENVIQAYLRLFQNPKGARQKTLIITIIRDNEIFGQAPPFKEFKENLNNIFNNIWRTLDNKATITTPTIDDFFDFMFFNGSRDPIFSSEQFIKDVTNLQERFIDPTTSDYVFQPQYHKQIPIDGYHKYVSDIWTQICLNKSLDLSTQQKLLSELRCDEISNDVLKRFEKRFDLLLTRTLEKDDIISDLGYRMRTLQDNTINEYQTRASCYLSEIYQEKEKKLLEKINAKLHVLFDAQLKFLHIKAIKMFEYELKVTIFNGSLPLVDDDTKGIIVSRRSLIETNSPSKYKLVVSR
;
A
#
# COMPACT_ATOMS: atom_id res chain seq x y z
N MET A 1 -27.42 19.56 27.02
CA MET A 1 -26.92 18.19 27.22
C MET A 1 -25.60 18.09 26.48
N PRO A 2 -24.47 17.75 27.13
CA PRO A 2 -23.20 17.64 26.44
C PRO A 2 -23.28 16.49 25.41
N ALA A 3 -22.77 16.74 24.21
CA ALA A 3 -22.70 15.76 23.14
C ALA A 3 -21.96 14.50 23.62
N LYS A 4 -22.41 13.32 23.19
CA LYS A 4 -21.67 12.07 23.37
C LYS A 4 -20.25 12.25 22.82
N ASN A 5 -19.27 11.65 23.49
CA ASN A 5 -17.87 11.62 23.06
C ASN A 5 -17.75 10.93 21.69
N ASP A 6 -17.92 11.68 20.61
CA ASP A 6 -17.66 11.25 19.23
C ASP A 6 -16.14 11.30 18.96
N THR A 7 -15.32 10.67 19.80
CA THR A 7 -13.85 10.68 19.63
C THR A 7 -13.33 9.25 19.50
N TYR A 8 -12.55 9.00 18.44
CA TYR A 8 -11.88 7.72 18.26
C TYR A 8 -10.81 7.49 19.35
N PRO A 9 -10.65 6.24 19.83
CA PRO A 9 -9.71 5.94 20.90
C PRO A 9 -8.27 6.13 20.42
N CYS A 10 -7.43 6.71 21.27
CA CYS A 10 -5.99 6.76 21.05
C CYS A 10 -5.36 5.38 21.21
N HIS A 11 -4.32 5.12 20.42
CA HIS A 11 -3.49 3.93 20.48
C HIS A 11 -2.02 4.32 20.56
N GLN A 12 -1.28 3.68 21.46
CA GLN A 12 0.16 3.87 21.58
C GLN A 12 0.84 3.07 20.46
N ILE A 13 1.48 3.76 19.52
CA ILE A 13 2.16 3.10 18.41
C ILE A 13 3.62 2.78 18.74
N ILE A 14 4.25 3.59 19.59
CA ILE A 14 5.62 3.39 20.08
C ILE A 14 5.62 3.62 21.59
N ASP A 15 6.15 2.65 22.32
CA ASP A 15 6.25 2.68 23.78
C ASP A 15 7.54 3.34 24.30
N GLU A 16 7.65 3.48 25.61
CA GLU A 16 8.84 3.98 26.31
C GLU A 16 10.11 3.16 26.06
N ASN A 17 9.98 1.90 25.64
CA ASN A 17 11.09 1.02 25.31
C ASN A 17 11.49 1.12 23.82
N GLN A 18 10.88 2.03 23.06
CA GLN A 18 11.05 2.19 21.61
C GLN A 18 10.54 0.98 20.81
N GLU A 19 9.63 0.18 21.38
CA GLU A 19 8.99 -0.95 20.70
C GLU A 19 7.76 -0.47 19.92
N PHE A 20 7.61 -0.96 18.68
CA PHE A 20 6.48 -0.63 17.81
C PHE A 20 5.31 -1.58 18.07
N SER A 21 4.09 -1.05 18.11
CA SER A 21 2.89 -1.85 18.38
C SER A 21 2.47 -2.73 17.19
N ASP A 22 2.40 -4.05 17.43
CA ASP A 22 1.89 -5.04 16.46
C ASP A 22 0.36 -4.95 16.24
N GLU A 23 -0.36 -4.17 17.05
CA GLU A 23 -1.82 -4.09 17.00
C GLU A 23 -2.34 -2.99 16.08
N LEU A 24 -1.46 -2.16 15.50
CA LEU A 24 -1.86 -0.97 14.75
C LEU A 24 -2.81 -1.29 13.58
N SER A 25 -2.57 -2.38 12.84
CA SER A 25 -3.45 -2.80 11.74
C SER A 25 -4.85 -3.15 12.24
N THR A 26 -4.95 -3.87 13.36
CA THR A 26 -6.22 -4.23 13.99
C THR A 26 -6.97 -2.99 14.47
N VAL A 27 -6.26 -2.01 15.02
CA VAL A 27 -6.83 -0.74 15.49
C VAL A 27 -7.37 0.09 14.32
N ILE A 28 -6.60 0.22 13.23
CA ILE A 28 -7.02 0.92 12.01
C ILE A 28 -8.32 0.32 11.46
N GLU A 29 -8.40 -1.01 11.40
CA GLU A 29 -9.55 -1.72 10.85
C GLU A 29 -10.77 -1.70 11.78
N GLN A 30 -10.60 -2.03 13.07
CA GLN A 30 -11.72 -2.29 13.97
C GLN A 30 -12.15 -1.09 14.81
N LYS A 31 -11.23 -0.17 15.11
CA LYS A 31 -11.50 0.97 15.99
C LYS A 31 -11.59 2.29 15.24
N TRP A 32 -10.83 2.46 14.17
CA TRP A 32 -10.80 3.71 13.40
C TRP A 32 -11.56 3.62 12.08
N GLU A 33 -12.06 2.47 11.66
CA GLU A 33 -12.96 2.33 10.50
C GLU A 33 -12.39 2.91 9.19
N LEU A 34 -11.06 2.80 8.98
CA LEU A 34 -10.39 3.33 7.78
C LEU A 34 -10.08 2.26 6.72
N SER A 35 -10.52 1.01 6.91
CA SER A 35 -10.17 -0.12 6.03
C SER A 35 -10.56 0.11 4.56
N GLU A 36 -11.63 0.84 4.29
CA GLU A 36 -12.11 1.11 2.94
C GLU A 36 -11.50 2.37 2.30
N ALA A 37 -10.76 3.19 3.07
CA ALA A 37 -10.23 4.46 2.59
C ALA A 37 -9.20 4.29 1.46
N LYS A 38 -8.52 3.14 1.36
CA LYS A 38 -7.41 2.91 0.41
C LYS A 38 -6.36 4.02 0.50
N LEU A 39 -6.36 4.98 -0.42
CA LEU A 39 -5.47 6.13 -0.48
C LEU A 39 -6.16 7.45 -0.08
N ASP A 40 -7.46 7.42 0.18
CA ASP A 40 -8.28 8.59 0.53
C ASP A 40 -8.25 8.82 2.05
N TYR A 41 -7.05 9.05 2.57
CA TYR A 41 -6.81 9.43 3.95
C TYR A 41 -5.61 10.36 4.02
N HIS A 42 -5.49 11.07 5.13
CA HIS A 42 -4.33 11.94 5.37
C HIS A 42 -3.66 11.61 6.70
N VAL A 43 -2.39 11.98 6.83
CA VAL A 43 -1.64 11.82 8.07
C VAL A 43 -1.07 13.15 8.54
N VAL A 44 -1.43 13.55 9.77
CA VAL A 44 -1.00 14.78 10.42
C VAL A 44 -0.28 14.43 11.71
N SER A 45 0.95 14.90 11.89
CA SER A 45 1.67 14.83 13.15
C SER A 45 1.59 16.15 13.88
N ILE A 46 1.45 16.10 15.21
CA ILE A 46 1.68 17.23 16.09
C ILE A 46 2.97 16.95 16.84
N PHE A 47 3.92 17.88 16.73
CA PHE A 47 5.17 17.85 17.45
C PHE A 47 5.28 19.15 18.26
N GLY A 48 5.30 19.05 19.58
CA GLY A 48 5.25 20.25 20.42
C GLY A 48 5.49 19.97 21.91
N SER A 49 5.59 21.06 22.69
CA SER A 49 5.87 20.96 24.12
C SER A 49 4.71 20.28 24.88
N ARG A 50 5.03 19.55 25.95
CA ARG A 50 4.09 18.71 26.76
C ARG A 50 2.81 19.40 27.27
N TYR A 51 2.74 20.72 27.22
CA TYR A 51 1.65 21.51 27.77
C TYR A 51 0.69 22.06 26.70
N THR A 52 1.05 22.00 25.42
CA THR A 52 0.31 22.67 24.33
C THR A 52 -0.60 21.73 23.54
N ALA A 53 -0.27 20.44 23.45
CA ALA A 53 -1.19 19.42 22.97
C ALA A 53 -2.16 19.08 24.13
N GLY A 54 -3.45 19.36 23.92
CA GLY A 54 -4.51 18.98 24.87
C GLY A 54 -4.42 17.49 25.24
N LYS A 55 -5.03 17.11 26.36
CA LYS A 55 -5.11 15.73 26.91
C LYS A 55 -5.88 14.77 25.99
N THR A 56 -5.48 14.62 24.73
CA THR A 56 -6.20 13.78 23.75
C THR A 56 -5.74 12.34 23.86
N CYS A 57 -4.43 12.10 23.95
CA CYS A 57 -3.82 10.79 24.22
C CYS A 57 -2.95 10.86 25.49
N SER A 58 -2.76 9.74 26.18
CA SER A 58 -2.18 9.66 27.54
C SER A 58 -0.80 10.34 27.67
N GLN A 59 -0.58 11.03 28.79
CA GLN A 59 0.66 11.78 29.10
C GLN A 59 1.80 10.87 29.61
N THR A 60 2.12 9.78 28.91
CA THR A 60 3.32 8.99 29.24
C THR A 60 4.55 9.55 28.56
N THR A 61 5.63 9.69 29.32
CA THR A 61 6.90 10.19 28.83
C THR A 61 7.50 9.24 27.80
N GLN A 62 8.01 9.75 26.66
CA GLN A 62 8.73 8.95 25.64
C GLN A 62 7.86 7.94 24.89
N SER A 63 6.67 8.36 24.45
CA SER A 63 5.81 7.52 23.63
C SER A 63 5.27 8.30 22.44
N ILE A 64 4.84 7.58 21.41
CA ILE A 64 4.12 8.15 20.26
C ILE A 64 2.74 7.53 20.23
N TRP A 65 1.72 8.39 20.11
CA TRP A 65 0.32 8.00 20.08
C TRP A 65 -0.28 8.33 18.73
N MET A 66 -1.31 7.58 18.36
CA MET A 66 -2.07 7.81 17.14
C MET A 66 -3.57 7.71 17.42
N SER A 67 -4.36 8.48 16.69
CA SER A 67 -5.82 8.42 16.69
C SER A 67 -6.36 8.83 15.31
N ARG A 68 -7.68 8.85 15.16
CA ARG A 68 -8.38 9.30 13.95
C ARG A 68 -9.21 10.55 14.25
N ALA A 69 -9.19 11.51 13.32
CA ALA A 69 -10.12 12.64 13.33
C ALA A 69 -11.57 12.18 13.09
N THR A 70 -12.51 12.95 13.62
CA THR A 70 -13.93 12.54 13.70
C THR A 70 -14.67 12.76 12.39
N GLN A 71 -14.35 13.85 11.69
CA GLN A 71 -15.09 14.29 10.50
C GLN A 71 -14.50 13.80 9.19
N LEU A 72 -13.18 13.60 9.14
CA LEU A 72 -12.44 13.26 7.92
C LEU A 72 -11.54 12.05 8.19
N PRO A 73 -11.15 11.29 7.15
CA PRO A 73 -10.22 10.17 7.26
C PRO A 73 -8.79 10.68 7.48
N ILE A 74 -8.54 11.32 8.63
CA ILE A 74 -7.24 11.87 8.99
C ILE A 74 -6.71 11.07 10.18
N LEU A 75 -5.54 10.47 10.01
CA LEU A 75 -4.74 9.92 11.10
C LEU A 75 -3.97 11.05 11.77
N LEU A 76 -4.13 11.14 13.09
CA LEU A 76 -3.47 12.11 13.94
C LEU A 76 -2.38 11.38 14.73
N ILE A 77 -1.14 11.85 14.64
CA ILE A 77 -0.02 11.35 15.41
C ILE A 77 0.37 12.41 16.43
N ASP A 78 0.34 12.05 17.71
CA ASP A 78 0.79 12.89 18.80
C ASP A 78 2.22 12.49 19.18
N VAL A 79 3.16 13.40 18.93
CA VAL A 79 4.59 13.19 19.11
C VAL A 79 5.10 14.17 20.15
N GLN A 80 5.63 13.62 21.23
CA GLN A 80 6.16 14.43 22.32
C GLN A 80 7.39 15.25 21.86
N GLY A 81 7.31 16.57 22.01
CA GLY A 81 8.41 17.49 21.69
C GLY A 81 9.39 17.76 22.85
N PRO A 82 10.36 18.67 22.63
CA PRO A 82 11.41 18.98 23.59
C PRO A 82 10.85 19.65 24.83
N VAL A 83 11.28 19.21 26.02
CA VAL A 83 10.85 19.80 27.29
C VAL A 83 12.06 20.05 28.18
N GLY A 84 12.58 21.28 28.15
CA GLY A 84 13.61 21.73 29.08
C GLY A 84 14.94 20.94 29.02
N PRO A 85 15.86 21.20 29.97
CA PRO A 85 17.12 20.47 30.06
C PRO A 85 16.85 19.01 30.46
N LYS A 86 17.25 18.10 29.57
CA LYS A 86 17.00 16.66 29.69
C LYS A 86 18.27 15.85 29.59
N SER A 87 18.19 14.55 29.92
CA SER A 87 19.30 13.63 29.72
C SER A 87 19.55 13.39 28.23
N ASN A 88 20.78 13.01 27.87
CA ASN A 88 21.13 12.69 26.47
C ASN A 88 20.23 11.59 25.86
N LYS A 89 19.70 10.66 26.68
CA LYS A 89 18.79 9.60 26.21
C LYS A 89 17.45 10.16 25.76
N ASP A 90 16.94 11.18 26.47
CA ASP A 90 15.66 11.79 26.12
C ASP A 90 15.76 12.59 24.82
N GLN A 91 16.92 13.24 24.59
CA GLN A 91 17.19 13.97 23.35
C GLN A 91 17.32 13.04 22.13
N ASP A 92 17.88 11.84 22.31
CA ASP A 92 17.93 10.81 21.26
C ASP A 92 16.52 10.35 20.86
N PHE A 93 15.67 10.05 21.85
CA PHE A 93 14.27 9.69 21.58
C PHE A 93 13.51 10.82 20.86
N GLU A 94 13.62 12.06 21.34
CA GLU A 94 12.96 13.21 20.71
C GLU A 94 13.39 13.41 19.26
N SER A 95 14.68 13.24 18.97
CA SER A 95 15.20 13.34 17.61
C SER A 95 14.66 12.23 16.71
N LYS A 96 14.59 10.99 17.21
CA LYS A 96 14.00 9.85 16.49
C LYS A 96 12.50 10.03 16.26
N ALA A 97 11.78 10.49 17.27
CA ALA A 97 10.34 10.73 17.22
C ALA A 97 9.98 11.85 16.24
N ALA A 98 10.73 12.96 16.26
CA ALA A 98 10.59 14.04 15.28
C ALA A 98 10.91 13.58 13.86
N LEU A 99 11.95 12.77 13.68
CA LEU A 99 12.29 12.20 12.38
C LEU A 99 11.20 11.25 11.87
N PHE A 100 10.64 10.44 12.76
CA PHE A 100 9.50 9.57 12.46
C PHE A 100 8.28 10.39 12.03
N ALA A 101 7.94 11.45 12.77
CA ALA A 101 6.86 12.37 12.43
C ALA A 101 7.05 12.99 11.04
N LEU A 102 8.26 13.50 10.77
CA LEU A 102 8.60 14.19 9.52
C LEU A 102 8.56 13.25 8.30
N THR A 103 8.90 11.97 8.49
CA THR A 103 8.96 10.97 7.41
C THR A 103 7.62 10.32 7.10
N THR A 104 6.75 10.16 8.09
CA THR A 104 5.50 9.40 7.97
C THR A 104 4.28 10.25 7.70
N THR A 105 4.39 11.59 7.76
CA THR A 105 3.25 12.51 7.65
C THR A 105 3.29 13.41 6.43
N GLU A 106 2.10 13.86 6.06
CA GLU A 106 1.89 14.88 5.02
C GLU A 106 2.02 16.28 5.60
N VAL A 107 1.56 16.43 6.83
CA VAL A 107 1.51 17.68 7.56
C VAL A 107 2.13 17.48 8.93
N LEU A 108 3.17 18.24 9.23
CA LEU A 108 3.76 18.33 10.56
C LEU A 108 3.36 19.67 11.16
N ILE A 109 2.55 19.62 12.22
CA ILE A 109 2.26 20.77 13.06
C ILE A 109 3.38 20.88 14.08
N PHE A 110 4.16 21.95 13.98
CA PHE A 110 5.19 22.30 14.93
C PHE A 110 4.66 23.35 15.89
N ASP A 111 4.29 22.92 17.11
CA ASP A 111 3.66 23.77 18.11
C ASP A 111 4.69 24.24 19.15
N LEU A 112 5.02 25.53 19.08
CA LEU A 112 6.05 26.17 19.89
C LEU A 112 5.51 27.39 20.62
N ARG A 113 6.10 27.68 21.78
CA ARG A 113 5.95 28.98 22.46
C ARG A 113 7.03 29.93 21.96
N GLU A 114 6.71 31.20 21.84
CA GLU A 114 7.64 32.24 21.38
C GLU A 114 8.99 32.24 22.14
N PRO A 115 9.05 32.07 23.48
CA PRO A 115 10.32 32.03 24.20
C PRO A 115 11.21 30.84 23.82
N ASP A 116 10.62 29.75 23.32
CA ASP A 116 11.31 28.49 23.06
C ASP A 116 11.87 28.40 21.63
N LEU A 117 11.45 29.31 20.73
CA LEU A 117 11.79 29.34 19.30
C LEU A 117 13.30 29.28 19.02
N PHE A 118 14.05 30.16 19.69
CA PHE A 118 15.49 30.38 19.43
C PHE A 118 16.37 29.83 20.54
N THR A 119 15.84 28.94 21.38
CA THR A 119 16.65 28.29 22.41
C THR A 119 17.64 27.31 21.75
N ASN A 120 18.82 27.17 22.36
CA ASN A 120 19.84 26.22 21.88
C ASN A 120 19.31 24.79 21.80
N SER A 121 18.37 24.40 22.68
CA SER A 121 17.76 23.08 22.67
C SER A 121 16.92 22.86 21.42
N THR A 122 16.04 23.81 21.08
CA THR A 122 15.18 23.74 19.89
C THR A 122 16.01 23.76 18.60
N ILE A 123 17.01 24.65 18.52
CA ILE A 123 17.89 24.75 17.35
C ILE A 123 18.70 23.46 17.17
N SER A 124 19.31 22.94 18.23
CA SER A 124 20.08 21.68 18.19
C SER A 124 19.21 20.48 17.77
N MET A 125 17.97 20.41 18.27
CA MET A 125 17.02 19.38 17.86
C MET A 125 16.66 19.50 16.37
N LEU A 126 16.32 20.71 15.89
CA LEU A 126 16.03 20.95 14.48
C LEU A 126 17.22 20.60 13.59
N GLU A 127 18.44 20.96 14.00
CA GLU A 127 19.67 20.59 13.30
C GLU A 127 19.83 19.07 13.19
N ASN A 128 19.67 18.35 14.31
CA ASN A 128 19.77 16.89 14.34
C ASN A 128 18.71 16.22 13.46
N VAL A 129 17.47 16.70 13.52
CA VAL A 129 16.35 16.14 12.75
C VAL A 129 16.52 16.41 11.26
N ILE A 130 16.88 17.64 10.86
CA ILE A 130 17.15 17.99 9.46
C ILE A 130 18.35 17.20 8.93
N GLN A 131 19.42 17.07 9.73
CA GLN A 131 20.59 16.30 9.36
C GLN A 131 20.25 14.81 9.18
N ALA A 132 19.51 14.23 10.12
CA ALA A 132 19.09 12.84 10.02
C ALA A 132 18.18 12.64 8.82
N TYR A 133 17.20 13.52 8.61
CA TYR A 133 16.34 13.51 7.42
C TYR A 133 17.18 13.53 6.14
N LEU A 134 18.08 14.50 5.95
CA LEU A 134 18.91 14.58 4.75
C LEU A 134 19.83 13.36 4.56
N ARG A 135 20.34 12.76 5.63
CA ARG A 135 21.14 11.51 5.56
C ARG A 135 20.33 10.31 5.15
N LEU A 136 19.07 10.25 5.57
CA LEU A 136 18.12 9.21 5.19
C LEU A 136 17.75 9.36 3.70
N PHE A 137 17.49 10.59 3.23
CA PHE A 137 17.05 10.90 1.87
C PHE A 137 18.19 11.23 0.90
N GLN A 138 18.92 10.20 0.45
CA GLN A 138 20.12 10.38 -0.39
C GLN A 138 19.83 10.54 -1.90
N ASN A 139 18.60 10.27 -2.37
CA ASN A 139 18.27 10.30 -3.79
C ASN A 139 17.06 11.22 -4.11
N PRO A 140 17.29 12.49 -4.50
CA PRO A 140 16.23 13.43 -4.86
C PRO A 140 15.59 13.18 -6.25
N LYS A 141 15.84 12.02 -6.89
CA LYS A 141 15.48 11.76 -8.30
C LYS A 141 14.05 11.23 -8.51
N GLY A 142 13.35 10.84 -7.46
CA GLY A 142 11.92 10.51 -7.52
C GLY A 142 11.06 11.78 -7.40
N ALA A 143 9.79 11.71 -7.81
CA ALA A 143 8.81 12.76 -7.55
C ALA A 143 8.87 13.14 -6.06
N ARG A 144 9.40 14.34 -5.76
CA ARG A 144 9.68 14.76 -4.38
C ARG A 144 8.36 14.91 -3.64
N GLN A 145 8.02 13.91 -2.84
CA GLN A 145 6.94 14.03 -1.87
C GLN A 145 7.39 15.04 -0.82
N LYS A 146 6.75 16.21 -0.80
CA LYS A 146 7.02 17.23 0.20
C LYS A 146 6.31 16.90 1.51
N THR A 147 6.65 17.60 2.57
CA THR A 147 5.86 17.63 3.80
C THR A 147 5.56 19.10 4.13
N LEU A 148 4.32 19.41 4.45
CA LEU A 148 3.92 20.74 4.91
C LEU A 148 4.25 20.89 6.39
N ILE A 149 5.06 21.87 6.74
CA ILE A 149 5.36 22.23 8.13
C ILE A 149 4.50 23.44 8.51
N ILE A 150 3.50 23.20 9.36
CA ILE A 150 2.68 24.25 9.95
C ILE A 150 3.31 24.64 11.28
N THR A 151 3.95 25.80 11.35
CA THR A 151 4.53 26.31 12.60
C THR A 151 3.51 27.19 13.32
N ILE A 152 3.06 26.73 14.48
CA ILE A 152 2.19 27.48 15.40
C ILE A 152 3.09 28.11 16.45
N ILE A 153 3.04 29.45 16.55
CA ILE A 153 3.77 30.19 17.59
C ILE A 153 2.76 30.77 18.58
N ARG A 154 2.83 30.30 19.82
CA ARG A 154 2.01 30.73 20.95
C ARG A 154 2.73 31.76 21.82
N ASP A 155 1.96 32.42 22.68
CA ASP A 155 2.46 33.34 23.71
C ASP A 155 3.32 34.49 23.16
N ASN A 156 2.83 35.19 22.13
CA ASN A 156 3.51 36.30 21.46
C ASN A 156 3.58 37.57 22.35
N GLU A 157 4.34 37.50 23.44
CA GLU A 157 4.53 38.58 24.43
C GLU A 157 5.81 39.38 24.19
N ILE A 158 6.82 38.79 23.53
CA ILE A 158 8.20 39.28 23.49
C ILE A 158 8.46 40.15 22.24
N PHE A 159 8.02 39.73 21.05
CA PHE A 159 8.24 40.46 19.79
C PHE A 159 7.10 41.44 19.42
N GLY A 160 6.08 41.61 20.28
CA GLY A 160 4.94 42.50 20.04
C GLY A 160 3.73 41.79 19.40
N GLN A 161 2.91 42.51 18.61
CA GLN A 161 1.65 41.96 18.04
C GLN A 161 1.84 40.92 16.91
N ALA A 162 3.04 40.75 16.37
CA ALA A 162 3.31 39.86 15.23
C ALA A 162 4.46 38.86 15.54
N PRO A 163 4.25 37.55 15.37
CA PRO A 163 5.29 36.53 15.61
C PRO A 163 6.43 36.62 14.58
N PRO A 164 7.68 36.26 14.94
CA PRO A 164 8.87 36.37 14.07
C PRO A 164 8.96 35.24 13.02
N PHE A 165 7.92 35.09 12.20
CA PHE A 165 7.84 34.02 11.20
C PHE A 165 8.94 34.09 10.14
N LYS A 166 9.31 35.32 9.75
CA LYS A 166 10.33 35.54 8.72
C LYS A 166 11.71 35.15 9.25
N GLU A 167 12.05 35.61 10.45
CA GLU A 167 13.31 35.32 11.12
C GLU A 167 13.45 33.82 11.38
N PHE A 168 12.36 33.17 11.80
CA PHE A 168 12.35 31.72 11.99
C PHE A 168 12.58 30.96 10.67
N LYS A 169 11.93 31.35 9.56
CA LYS A 169 12.16 30.74 8.24
C LYS A 169 13.60 30.98 7.76
N GLU A 170 14.16 32.17 7.96
CA GLU A 170 15.55 32.46 7.62
C GLU A 170 16.52 31.60 8.45
N ASN A 171 16.24 31.38 9.73
CA ASN A 171 17.04 30.51 10.58
C ASN A 171 17.01 29.05 10.10
N LEU A 172 15.83 28.52 9.76
CA LEU A 172 15.70 27.16 9.19
C LEU A 172 16.49 27.01 7.88
N ASN A 173 16.43 28.02 7.00
CA ASN A 173 17.22 28.07 5.78
C ASN A 173 18.73 28.02 6.08
N ASN A 174 19.19 28.78 7.07
CA ASN A 174 20.60 28.81 7.46
C ASN A 174 21.06 27.45 8.01
N ILE A 175 20.27 26.85 8.90
CA ILE A 175 20.49 25.50 9.45
C ILE A 175 20.61 24.49 8.32
N PHE A 176 19.63 24.47 7.41
CA PHE A 176 19.62 23.55 6.27
C PHE A 176 20.86 23.72 5.39
N ASN A 177 21.20 24.96 5.01
CA ASN A 177 22.35 25.24 4.16
C ASN A 177 23.67 24.82 4.82
N ASN A 178 23.81 25.02 6.13
CA ASN A 178 24.99 24.60 6.89
C ASN A 178 25.13 23.08 6.96
N ILE A 179 24.03 22.38 7.24
CA ILE A 179 23.99 20.92 7.25
C ILE A 179 24.29 20.37 5.84
N TRP A 180 23.66 20.91 4.81
CA TRP A 180 23.86 20.49 3.42
C TRP A 180 25.32 20.60 2.99
N ARG A 181 26.00 21.71 3.32
CA ARG A 181 27.44 21.89 3.08
C ARG A 181 28.31 20.86 3.80
N THR A 182 27.86 20.37 4.95
CA THR A 182 28.60 19.42 5.80
C THR A 182 28.39 17.96 5.37
N LEU A 183 27.27 17.64 4.71
CA LEU A 183 26.89 16.27 4.32
C LEU A 183 27.56 15.75 3.03
N ASP A 184 28.56 16.48 2.52
CA ASP A 184 29.24 16.32 1.23
C ASP A 184 29.19 14.91 0.60
N ASN A 185 28.39 14.78 -0.46
CA ASN A 185 28.44 13.67 -1.41
C ASN A 185 28.12 14.17 -2.83
N LYS A 186 29.17 14.66 -3.51
CA LYS A 186 29.36 14.77 -4.97
C LYS A 186 28.30 15.50 -5.84
N ALA A 187 28.78 16.56 -6.49
CA ALA A 187 28.51 16.94 -7.89
C ALA A 187 27.07 16.74 -8.41
N THR A 188 26.11 17.43 -7.83
CA THR A 188 24.83 17.69 -8.51
C THR A 188 24.87 19.10 -9.09
N ILE A 189 24.34 19.29 -10.31
CA ILE A 189 24.40 20.56 -11.07
C ILE A 189 23.64 21.69 -10.35
N THR A 190 22.72 21.35 -9.43
CA THR A 190 21.90 22.28 -8.65
C THR A 190 21.89 21.88 -7.18
N THR A 191 22.27 22.81 -6.30
CA THR A 191 22.13 22.67 -4.84
C THR A 191 20.65 22.77 -4.46
N PRO A 192 20.05 21.75 -3.82
CA PRO A 192 18.67 21.83 -3.39
C PRO A 192 18.49 22.85 -2.26
N THR A 193 17.28 23.39 -2.15
CA THR A 193 16.87 24.30 -1.08
C THR A 193 15.94 23.60 -0.10
N ILE A 194 15.71 24.16 1.09
CA ILE A 194 14.75 23.59 2.04
C ILE A 194 13.33 23.51 1.45
N ASP A 195 12.96 24.50 0.61
CA ASP A 195 11.66 24.57 -0.06
C ASP A 195 11.47 23.44 -1.10
N ASP A 196 12.52 22.71 -1.48
CA ASP A 196 12.40 21.50 -2.31
C ASP A 196 11.81 20.30 -1.56
N PHE A 197 11.94 20.30 -0.22
CA PHE A 197 11.53 19.19 0.65
C PHE A 197 10.30 19.56 1.49
N PHE A 198 10.20 20.83 1.90
CA PHE A 198 9.18 21.29 2.83
C PHE A 198 8.49 22.53 2.31
N ASP A 199 7.16 22.55 2.42
CA ASP A 199 6.40 23.79 2.32
C ASP A 199 6.11 24.29 3.74
N PHE A 200 5.97 25.61 3.92
CA PHE A 200 5.83 26.21 5.25
C PHE A 200 4.55 27.03 5.34
N MET A 201 3.79 26.81 6.42
CA MET A 201 2.66 27.65 6.81
C MET A 201 2.89 28.13 8.23
N PHE A 202 2.57 29.40 8.48
CA PHE A 202 2.77 30.03 9.79
C PHE A 202 1.43 30.44 10.37
N PHE A 203 1.21 30.12 11.63
CA PHE A 203 -0.02 30.45 12.34
C PHE A 203 0.30 31.10 13.68
N ASN A 204 -0.37 32.23 13.93
CA ASN A 204 -0.29 32.93 15.21
C ASN A 204 -1.27 32.26 16.18
N GLY A 205 -0.76 31.51 17.14
CA GLY A 205 -1.57 30.83 18.13
C GLY A 205 -1.88 31.74 19.32
N SER A 206 -3.14 31.77 19.74
CA SER A 206 -3.52 32.31 21.04
C SER A 206 -2.82 31.61 22.20
N ARG A 207 -2.72 32.34 23.32
CA ARG A 207 -2.30 31.81 24.63
C ARG A 207 -3.19 30.64 25.05
N ASP A 208 -2.69 29.87 26.00
CA ASP A 208 -3.40 28.71 26.55
C ASP A 208 -4.88 29.01 26.84
N PRO A 209 -5.79 28.05 26.57
CA PRO A 209 -7.24 28.22 26.71
C PRO A 209 -7.69 28.58 28.14
N ILE A 210 -6.79 28.44 29.12
CA ILE A 210 -6.97 28.85 30.51
C ILE A 210 -7.08 30.39 30.63
N PHE A 211 -6.41 31.14 29.75
CA PHE A 211 -6.28 32.60 29.85
C PHE A 211 -7.11 33.38 28.82
N SER A 212 -7.40 32.81 27.65
CA SER A 212 -8.20 33.47 26.60
C SER A 212 -9.02 32.46 25.78
N SER A 213 -10.14 31.99 26.33
CA SER A 213 -10.93 30.92 25.73
C SER A 213 -11.59 31.30 24.41
N GLU A 214 -12.14 32.50 24.27
CA GLU A 214 -12.85 32.91 23.05
C GLU A 214 -11.92 33.10 21.85
N GLN A 215 -10.77 33.76 22.02
CA GLN A 215 -9.83 33.95 20.93
C GLN A 215 -9.17 32.63 20.53
N PHE A 216 -8.83 31.79 21.52
CA PHE A 216 -8.33 30.45 21.26
C PHE A 216 -9.31 29.61 20.42
N ILE A 217 -10.60 29.63 20.77
CA ILE A 217 -11.62 28.91 19.99
C ILE A 217 -11.67 29.47 18.55
N LYS A 218 -11.69 30.79 18.38
CA LYS A 218 -11.70 31.42 17.05
C LYS A 218 -10.48 31.03 16.21
N ASP A 219 -9.30 31.05 16.81
CA ASP A 219 -8.05 30.69 16.13
C ASP A 219 -8.05 29.20 15.74
N VAL A 220 -8.49 28.31 16.63
CA VAL A 220 -8.62 26.88 16.35
C VAL A 220 -9.65 26.64 15.24
N THR A 221 -10.80 27.33 15.27
CA THR A 221 -11.80 27.23 14.20
C THR A 221 -11.24 27.70 12.86
N ASN A 222 -10.52 28.83 12.83
CA ASN A 222 -9.87 29.32 11.61
C ASN A 222 -8.85 28.32 11.05
N LEU A 223 -8.04 27.70 11.92
CA LEU A 223 -7.09 26.68 11.51
C LEU A 223 -7.82 25.43 11.00
N GLN A 224 -8.89 25.01 11.70
CA GLN A 224 -9.69 23.83 11.35
C GLN A 224 -10.33 23.97 9.96
N GLU A 225 -10.82 25.15 9.58
CA GLU A 225 -11.39 25.40 8.25
C GLU A 225 -10.42 25.02 7.12
N ARG A 226 -9.12 25.26 7.30
CA ARG A 226 -8.08 24.94 6.31
C ARG A 226 -7.84 23.44 6.14
N PHE A 227 -8.22 22.62 7.12
CA PHE A 227 -8.17 21.16 7.03
C PHE A 227 -9.43 20.56 6.41
N ILE A 228 -10.56 21.28 6.45
CA ILE A 228 -11.87 20.74 6.07
C ILE A 228 -12.31 21.22 4.70
N ASP A 229 -12.12 22.50 4.37
CA ASP A 229 -12.68 23.12 3.18
C ASP A 229 -11.64 23.24 2.04
N PRO A 230 -11.74 22.40 0.99
CA PRO A 230 -10.82 22.43 -0.15
C PRO A 230 -10.91 23.70 -1.00
N THR A 231 -11.94 24.52 -0.80
CA THR A 231 -12.12 25.78 -1.55
C THR A 231 -11.31 26.93 -0.96
N THR A 232 -10.79 26.78 0.26
CA THR A 232 -9.92 27.76 0.90
C THR A 232 -8.60 27.87 0.13
N SER A 233 -8.13 29.10 -0.08
CA SER A 233 -6.87 29.35 -0.80
C SER A 233 -5.65 28.77 -0.09
N ASP A 234 -5.78 28.52 1.22
CA ASP A 234 -4.78 27.97 2.13
C ASP A 234 -5.16 26.57 2.63
N TYR A 235 -5.92 25.80 1.83
CA TYR A 235 -6.21 24.40 2.10
C TYR A 235 -4.92 23.58 2.30
N VAL A 236 -4.91 22.81 3.37
CA VAL A 236 -3.71 22.16 3.91
C VAL A 236 -3.25 20.98 3.05
N PHE A 237 -4.17 20.13 2.60
CA PHE A 237 -3.81 18.88 1.92
C PHE A 237 -3.58 19.11 0.44
N GLN A 238 -2.40 18.72 -0.04
CA GLN A 238 -2.04 18.79 -1.46
C GLN A 238 -1.53 17.42 -1.93
N PRO A 239 -1.76 17.04 -3.20
CA PRO A 239 -1.33 15.74 -3.71
C PRO A 239 0.18 15.48 -3.57
N GLN A 240 1.00 16.53 -3.54
CA GLN A 240 2.45 16.43 -3.36
C GLN A 240 2.89 16.02 -1.95
N TYR A 241 2.00 16.11 -0.95
CA TYR A 241 2.31 15.74 0.43
C TYR A 241 2.01 14.26 0.72
N HIS A 242 0.97 13.72 0.06
CA HIS A 242 0.48 12.36 0.25
C HIS A 242 1.54 11.30 -0.10
N LYS A 243 1.83 10.39 0.84
CA LYS A 243 2.90 9.38 0.70
C LYS A 243 2.56 8.23 -0.24
N GLN A 244 1.33 8.18 -0.74
CA GLN A 244 0.84 7.15 -1.68
C GLN A 244 0.96 5.73 -1.10
N ILE A 245 0.70 5.59 0.19
CA ILE A 245 0.68 4.32 0.91
C ILE A 245 -0.77 3.94 1.17
N PRO A 246 -1.28 2.83 0.63
CA PRO A 246 -2.61 2.35 1.00
C PRO A 246 -2.71 2.09 2.51
N ILE A 247 -3.86 2.41 3.10
CA ILE A 247 -4.11 2.35 4.54
C ILE A 247 -3.92 0.95 5.14
N ASP A 248 -4.24 -0.11 4.39
CA ASP A 248 -3.99 -1.49 4.78
C ASP A 248 -2.48 -1.77 4.87
N GLY A 249 -1.65 -1.16 4.03
CA GLY A 249 -0.19 -1.23 4.08
C GLY A 249 0.46 -0.30 5.11
N TYR A 250 -0.30 0.62 5.72
CA TYR A 250 0.25 1.71 6.53
C TYR A 250 1.03 1.22 7.76
N HIS A 251 0.48 0.26 8.52
CA HIS A 251 1.18 -0.33 9.68
C HIS A 251 2.58 -0.80 9.29
N LYS A 252 2.69 -1.67 8.28
CA LYS A 252 3.98 -2.23 7.86
C LYS A 252 4.96 -1.14 7.45
N TYR A 253 4.49 -0.15 6.70
CA TYR A 253 5.28 1.00 6.27
C TYR A 253 5.87 1.78 7.45
N VAL A 254 5.06 2.18 8.43
CA VAL A 254 5.54 2.98 9.56
C VAL A 254 6.41 2.17 10.51
N SER A 255 6.14 0.87 10.69
CA SER A 255 6.96 -0.05 11.48
C SER A 255 8.36 -0.21 10.88
N ASP A 256 8.46 -0.36 9.56
CA ASP A 256 9.74 -0.47 8.86
C ASP A 256 10.53 0.84 8.95
N ILE A 257 9.86 2.00 8.82
CA ILE A 257 10.49 3.31 9.01
C ILE A 257 11.07 3.44 10.42
N TRP A 258 10.27 3.15 11.45
CA TRP A 258 10.73 3.21 12.83
C TRP A 258 11.95 2.33 13.06
N THR A 259 11.91 1.10 12.54
CA THR A 259 13.04 0.16 12.61
C THR A 259 14.31 0.74 11.97
N GLN A 260 14.22 1.36 10.79
CA GLN A 260 15.39 1.97 10.14
C GLN A 260 15.92 3.18 10.93
N ILE A 261 15.03 3.99 11.52
CA ILE A 261 15.39 5.12 12.37
C ILE A 261 16.16 4.62 13.61
N CYS A 262 15.64 3.62 14.32
CA CYS A 262 16.30 3.04 15.49
C CYS A 262 17.68 2.43 15.16
N LEU A 263 17.83 1.86 13.96
CA LEU A 263 19.09 1.26 13.50
C LEU A 263 20.07 2.27 12.87
N ASN A 264 19.70 3.55 12.74
CA ASN A 264 20.48 4.59 12.04
C ASN A 264 20.93 4.17 10.62
N LYS A 265 20.10 3.40 9.92
CA LYS A 265 20.36 2.96 8.53
C LYS A 265 19.76 3.94 7.53
N SER A 266 20.36 4.05 6.35
CA SER A 266 19.81 4.86 5.25
C SER A 266 18.39 4.42 4.90
N LEU A 267 17.46 5.37 4.79
CA LEU A 267 16.05 5.12 4.54
C LEU A 267 15.68 5.61 3.14
N ASP A 268 15.53 4.67 2.21
CA ASP A 268 14.97 4.98 0.89
C ASP A 268 13.46 4.71 0.88
N LEU A 269 12.65 5.77 1.04
CA LEU A 269 11.18 5.68 1.02
C LEU A 269 10.64 5.07 -0.27
N SER A 270 11.27 5.33 -1.42
CA SER A 270 10.82 4.79 -2.71
C SER A 270 10.99 3.28 -2.76
N THR A 271 12.12 2.78 -2.23
CA THR A 271 12.37 1.35 -2.07
C THR A 271 11.41 0.73 -1.06
N GLN A 272 11.12 1.40 0.07
CA GLN A 272 10.15 0.89 1.05
C GLN A 272 8.74 0.79 0.46
N GLN A 273 8.28 1.80 -0.27
CA GLN A 273 6.98 1.76 -0.95
C GLN A 273 6.91 0.65 -2.00
N LYS A 274 8.00 0.45 -2.76
CA LYS A 274 8.12 -0.64 -3.73
C LYS A 274 8.06 -2.00 -3.05
N LEU A 275 8.85 -2.21 -1.99
CA LEU A 275 8.86 -3.47 -1.24
C LEU A 275 7.50 -3.79 -0.63
N LEU A 276 6.84 -2.78 -0.05
CA LEU A 276 5.48 -2.92 0.49
C LEU A 276 4.48 -3.31 -0.60
N SER A 277 4.54 -2.65 -1.75
CA SER A 277 3.68 -2.96 -2.90
C SER A 277 3.90 -4.38 -3.41
N GLU A 278 5.16 -4.84 -3.49
CA GLU A 278 5.48 -6.22 -3.88
C GLU A 278 4.89 -7.23 -2.90
N LEU A 279 5.13 -7.03 -1.60
CA LEU A 279 4.63 -7.89 -0.54
C LEU A 279 3.09 -7.97 -0.57
N ARG A 280 2.42 -6.82 -0.60
CA ARG A 280 0.96 -6.75 -0.55
C ARG A 280 0.29 -7.31 -1.80
N CYS A 281 0.81 -6.98 -2.98
CA CYS A 281 0.32 -7.57 -4.22
C CYS A 281 0.51 -9.10 -4.25
N ASP A 282 1.59 -9.63 -3.68
CA ASP A 282 1.79 -11.07 -3.54
C ASP A 282 0.80 -11.72 -2.56
N GLU A 283 0.58 -11.11 -1.39
CA GLU A 283 -0.41 -11.59 -0.41
C GLU A 283 -1.82 -11.66 -1.01
N ILE A 284 -2.25 -10.57 -1.67
CA ILE A 284 -3.55 -10.49 -2.33
C ILE A 284 -3.64 -11.51 -3.46
N SER A 285 -2.61 -11.61 -4.31
CA SER A 285 -2.57 -12.58 -5.41
C SER A 285 -2.68 -14.02 -4.89
N ASN A 286 -1.97 -14.35 -3.82
CA ASN A 286 -1.99 -15.69 -3.24
C ASN A 286 -3.34 -16.02 -2.58
N ASP A 287 -3.95 -15.07 -1.88
CA ASP A 287 -5.27 -15.24 -1.28
C ASP A 287 -6.39 -15.42 -2.32
N VAL A 288 -6.37 -14.59 -3.37
CA VAL A 288 -7.30 -14.70 -4.50
C VAL A 288 -7.08 -16.03 -5.25
N LEU A 289 -5.84 -16.44 -5.49
CA LEU A 289 -5.52 -17.73 -6.11
C LEU A 289 -6.04 -18.92 -5.28
N LYS A 290 -5.86 -18.90 -3.95
CA LYS A 290 -6.40 -19.96 -3.07
C LYS A 290 -7.93 -20.07 -3.19
N ARG A 291 -8.64 -18.95 -3.32
CA ARG A 291 -10.10 -18.93 -3.51
C ARG A 291 -10.51 -19.39 -4.90
N PHE A 292 -9.72 -19.07 -5.92
CA PHE A 292 -9.86 -19.65 -7.25
C PHE A 292 -9.71 -21.16 -7.22
N GLU A 293 -8.66 -21.69 -6.58
CA GLU A 293 -8.40 -23.14 -6.53
C GLU A 293 -9.56 -23.91 -5.91
N LYS A 294 -10.14 -23.41 -4.79
CA LYS A 294 -11.35 -24.01 -4.20
C LYS A 294 -12.52 -24.09 -5.17
N ARG A 295 -12.75 -23.03 -5.97
CA ARG A 295 -13.84 -22.97 -6.97
C ARG A 295 -13.53 -23.84 -8.20
N PHE A 296 -12.26 -23.90 -8.58
CA PHE A 296 -11.74 -24.72 -9.66
C PHE A 296 -11.91 -26.21 -9.35
N ASP A 297 -11.58 -26.67 -8.15
CA ASP A 297 -11.70 -28.08 -7.75
C ASP A 297 -13.16 -28.57 -7.86
N LEU A 298 -14.13 -27.73 -7.47
CA LEU A 298 -15.55 -28.02 -7.64
C LEU A 298 -15.96 -28.16 -9.11
N LEU A 299 -15.35 -27.36 -9.99
CA LEU A 299 -15.60 -27.42 -11.43
C LEU A 299 -14.93 -28.64 -12.07
N LEU A 300 -13.71 -28.98 -11.63
CA LEU A 300 -12.96 -30.14 -12.10
C LEU A 300 -13.69 -31.44 -11.79
N THR A 301 -14.11 -31.64 -10.54
CA THR A 301 -14.84 -32.86 -10.14
C THR A 301 -16.11 -33.06 -10.97
N ARG A 302 -16.91 -32.00 -11.15
CA ARG A 302 -18.13 -32.06 -11.99
C ARG A 302 -17.84 -32.36 -13.46
N THR A 303 -16.67 -31.95 -13.95
CA THR A 303 -16.25 -32.18 -15.34
C THR A 303 -15.83 -33.62 -15.56
N LEU A 304 -15.16 -34.22 -14.57
CA LEU A 304 -14.72 -35.61 -14.62
C LEU A 304 -15.86 -36.60 -14.37
N GLU A 305 -16.83 -36.27 -13.52
CA GLU A 305 -17.96 -37.16 -13.21
C GLU A 305 -18.91 -37.42 -14.38
N LYS A 306 -19.02 -36.48 -15.33
CA LYS A 306 -20.00 -36.58 -16.43
C LYS A 306 -19.53 -37.42 -17.61
N ASP A 307 -18.23 -37.71 -17.74
CA ASP A 307 -17.62 -38.42 -18.88
C ASP A 307 -18.16 -37.98 -20.28
N ASP A 308 -18.60 -36.72 -20.39
CA ASP A 308 -19.21 -36.14 -21.59
C ASP A 308 -18.81 -34.68 -21.77
N ILE A 309 -19.03 -34.17 -22.97
CA ILE A 309 -18.68 -32.80 -23.35
C ILE A 309 -19.61 -31.81 -22.65
N ILE A 310 -19.02 -30.84 -21.95
CA ILE A 310 -19.74 -29.77 -21.27
C ILE A 310 -19.76 -28.54 -22.16
N SER A 311 -20.92 -28.27 -22.76
CA SER A 311 -21.10 -27.17 -23.72
C SER A 311 -20.88 -25.78 -23.14
N ASP A 312 -21.15 -25.56 -21.85
CA ASP A 312 -21.01 -24.27 -21.17
C ASP A 312 -19.67 -24.11 -20.42
N LEU A 313 -18.73 -25.05 -20.56
CA LEU A 313 -17.47 -25.04 -19.82
C LEU A 313 -16.65 -23.77 -20.10
N GLY A 314 -16.53 -23.38 -21.38
CA GLY A 314 -15.78 -22.17 -21.76
C GLY A 314 -16.31 -20.92 -21.05
N TYR A 315 -17.63 -20.78 -20.97
CA TYR A 315 -18.28 -19.69 -20.24
C TYR A 315 -17.98 -19.74 -18.73
N ARG A 316 -18.07 -20.93 -18.12
CA ARG A 316 -17.75 -21.11 -16.69
C ARG A 316 -16.30 -20.81 -16.36
N MET A 317 -15.36 -21.27 -17.21
CA MET A 317 -13.93 -21.00 -17.05
C MET A 317 -13.64 -19.50 -17.14
N ARG A 318 -14.21 -18.82 -18.14
CA ARG A 318 -14.08 -17.36 -18.31
C ARG A 318 -14.68 -16.61 -17.13
N THR A 319 -15.90 -16.95 -16.71
CA THR A 319 -16.55 -16.34 -15.55
C THR A 319 -15.70 -16.50 -14.28
N LEU A 320 -15.11 -17.69 -14.06
CA LEU A 320 -14.25 -17.94 -12.92
C LEU A 320 -12.95 -17.11 -12.99
N GLN A 321 -12.34 -17.02 -14.17
CA GLN A 321 -11.17 -16.18 -14.43
C GLN A 321 -11.49 -14.69 -14.18
N ASP A 322 -12.52 -14.15 -14.82
CA ASP A 322 -12.90 -12.74 -14.74
C ASP A 322 -13.20 -12.33 -13.30
N ASN A 323 -13.97 -13.14 -12.57
CA ASN A 323 -14.25 -12.89 -11.16
C ASN A 323 -12.97 -12.88 -10.30
N THR A 324 -12.04 -13.79 -10.58
CA THR A 324 -10.78 -13.90 -9.84
C THR A 324 -9.87 -12.69 -10.12
N ILE A 325 -9.76 -12.28 -11.39
CA ILE A 325 -8.98 -11.10 -11.77
C ILE A 325 -9.64 -9.84 -11.21
N ASN A 326 -10.95 -9.64 -11.37
CA ASN A 326 -11.66 -8.47 -10.82
C ASN A 326 -11.47 -8.36 -9.29
N GLU A 327 -11.47 -9.48 -8.57
CA GLU A 327 -11.21 -9.50 -7.13
C GLU A 327 -9.79 -9.05 -6.78
N TYR A 328 -8.79 -9.47 -7.57
CA TYR A 328 -7.42 -8.98 -7.44
C TYR A 328 -7.33 -7.48 -7.75
N GLN A 329 -7.87 -7.05 -8.90
CA GLN A 329 -7.83 -5.64 -9.34
C GLN A 329 -8.45 -4.71 -8.29
N THR A 330 -9.62 -5.07 -7.76
CA THR A 330 -10.34 -4.26 -6.76
C THR A 330 -9.51 -3.99 -5.50
N ARG A 331 -8.67 -4.94 -5.11
CA ARG A 331 -7.86 -4.88 -3.87
C ARG A 331 -6.45 -4.35 -4.11
N ALA A 332 -5.85 -4.62 -5.26
CA ALA A 332 -4.45 -4.33 -5.53
C ALA A 332 -4.20 -3.05 -6.35
N SER A 333 -5.24 -2.45 -6.97
CA SER A 333 -5.08 -1.31 -7.87
C SER A 333 -4.56 -0.02 -7.21
N CYS A 334 -4.57 0.06 -5.88
CA CYS A 334 -4.04 1.21 -5.12
C CYS A 334 -2.52 1.16 -4.92
N TYR A 335 -1.88 0.03 -5.21
CA TYR A 335 -0.42 -0.12 -5.14
C TYR A 335 0.25 0.34 -6.44
N LEU A 336 1.58 0.44 -6.44
CA LEU A 336 2.34 0.94 -7.59
C LEU A 336 1.99 0.17 -8.88
N SER A 337 1.64 0.93 -9.92
CA SER A 337 1.10 0.40 -11.18
C SER A 337 2.00 -0.66 -11.83
N GLU A 338 3.31 -0.46 -11.83
CA GLU A 338 4.28 -1.40 -12.42
C GLU A 338 4.20 -2.78 -11.75
N ILE A 339 4.14 -2.80 -10.42
CA ILE A 339 4.13 -4.03 -9.61
C ILE A 339 2.76 -4.70 -9.71
N TYR A 340 1.70 -3.91 -9.57
CA TYR A 340 0.32 -4.38 -9.72
C TYR A 340 0.10 -5.08 -11.07
N GLN A 341 0.50 -4.46 -12.18
CA GLN A 341 0.34 -5.03 -13.52
C GLN A 341 1.20 -6.29 -13.74
N GLU A 342 2.43 -6.30 -13.22
CA GLU A 342 3.32 -7.47 -13.30
C GLU A 342 2.70 -8.67 -12.57
N LYS A 343 2.17 -8.45 -11.36
CA LYS A 343 1.57 -9.49 -10.52
C LYS A 343 0.23 -9.96 -11.08
N GLU A 344 -0.58 -9.06 -11.65
CA GLU A 344 -1.81 -9.41 -12.37
C GLU A 344 -1.53 -10.36 -13.53
N LYS A 345 -0.51 -10.06 -14.34
CA LYS A 345 -0.10 -10.92 -15.45
C LYS A 345 0.33 -12.31 -14.96
N LYS A 346 1.16 -12.37 -13.91
CA LYS A 346 1.60 -13.63 -13.29
C LYS A 346 0.43 -14.44 -12.73
N LEU A 347 -0.56 -13.78 -12.11
CA LEU A 347 -1.76 -14.43 -11.61
C LEU A 347 -2.58 -15.02 -12.76
N LEU A 348 -2.78 -14.26 -13.84
CA LEU A 348 -3.51 -14.71 -15.03
C LEU A 348 -2.84 -15.93 -15.68
N GLU A 349 -1.51 -15.94 -15.79
CA GLU A 349 -0.75 -17.10 -16.28
C GLU A 349 -0.98 -18.36 -15.43
N LYS A 350 -0.96 -18.23 -14.10
CA LYS A 350 -1.26 -19.35 -13.18
C LYS A 350 -2.69 -19.87 -13.32
N ILE A 351 -3.67 -18.95 -13.43
CA ILE A 351 -5.08 -19.30 -13.64
C ILE A 351 -5.25 -20.04 -14.97
N ASN A 352 -4.68 -19.52 -16.05
CA ASN A 352 -4.74 -20.13 -17.38
C ASN A 352 -4.12 -21.52 -17.39
N ALA A 353 -2.97 -21.73 -16.73
CA ALA A 353 -2.33 -23.03 -16.63
C ALA A 353 -3.25 -24.07 -15.95
N LYS A 354 -3.97 -23.68 -14.90
CA LYS A 354 -4.95 -24.56 -14.22
C LYS A 354 -6.17 -24.84 -15.10
N LEU A 355 -6.74 -23.82 -15.72
CA LEU A 355 -7.89 -23.97 -16.63
C LEU A 355 -7.57 -24.83 -17.86
N HIS A 356 -6.32 -24.79 -18.36
CA HIS A 356 -5.87 -25.62 -19.47
C HIS A 356 -6.05 -27.12 -19.20
N VAL A 357 -5.92 -27.56 -17.93
CA VAL A 357 -6.14 -28.96 -17.55
C VAL A 357 -7.57 -29.42 -17.87
N LEU A 358 -8.56 -28.56 -17.66
CA LEU A 358 -9.97 -28.85 -17.99
C LEU A 358 -10.18 -28.89 -19.50
N PHE A 359 -9.56 -27.96 -20.22
CA PHE A 359 -9.60 -27.91 -21.68
C PHE A 359 -9.03 -29.20 -22.28
N ASP A 360 -7.86 -29.63 -21.82
CA ASP A 360 -7.23 -30.89 -22.28
C ASP A 360 -8.10 -32.11 -21.98
N ALA A 361 -8.72 -32.17 -20.80
CA ALA A 361 -9.62 -33.26 -20.45
C ALA A 361 -10.82 -33.34 -21.42
N GLN A 362 -11.44 -32.20 -21.72
CA GLN A 362 -12.59 -32.12 -22.62
C GLN A 362 -12.23 -32.36 -24.09
N LEU A 363 -11.03 -31.96 -24.50
CA LEU A 363 -10.49 -32.28 -25.82
C LEU A 363 -10.26 -33.80 -25.98
N LYS A 364 -9.77 -34.47 -24.93
CA LYS A 364 -9.65 -35.95 -24.92
C LYS A 364 -11.01 -36.63 -24.99
N PHE A 365 -12.01 -36.17 -24.25
CA PHE A 365 -13.38 -36.71 -24.33
C PHE A 365 -13.98 -36.53 -25.72
N LEU A 366 -13.84 -35.35 -26.31
CA LEU A 366 -14.29 -35.08 -27.69
C LEU A 366 -13.60 -35.99 -28.70
N HIS A 367 -12.29 -36.19 -28.57
CA HIS A 367 -11.52 -37.07 -29.45
C HIS A 367 -12.02 -38.52 -29.38
N ILE A 368 -12.23 -39.06 -28.17
CA ILE A 368 -12.77 -40.42 -27.98
C ILE A 368 -14.18 -40.53 -28.57
N LYS A 369 -15.04 -39.53 -28.37
CA LYS A 369 -16.40 -39.50 -28.91
C LYS A 369 -16.41 -39.47 -30.43
N ALA A 370 -15.56 -38.65 -31.04
CA ALA A 370 -15.42 -38.54 -32.49
C ALA A 370 -14.96 -39.86 -33.12
N ILE A 371 -13.99 -40.56 -32.52
CA ILE A 371 -13.55 -41.89 -32.98
C ILE A 371 -14.71 -42.89 -32.92
N LYS A 372 -15.43 -42.96 -31.79
CA LYS A 372 -16.58 -43.88 -31.65
C LYS A 372 -17.68 -43.61 -32.68
N MET A 373 -17.99 -42.33 -32.93
CA MET A 373 -18.96 -41.94 -33.96
C MET A 373 -18.49 -42.35 -35.35
N PHE A 374 -17.23 -42.08 -35.69
CA PHE A 374 -16.65 -42.47 -36.98
C PHE A 374 -16.68 -43.99 -37.18
N GLU A 375 -16.27 -44.77 -36.18
CA GLU A 375 -16.31 -46.24 -36.26
C GLU A 375 -17.74 -46.78 -36.42
N TYR A 376 -18.71 -46.17 -35.76
CA TYR A 376 -20.12 -46.53 -35.90
C TYR A 376 -20.64 -46.24 -37.30
N GLU A 377 -20.46 -45.02 -37.79
CA GLU A 377 -20.87 -44.60 -39.15
C GLU A 377 -20.20 -45.43 -40.24
N LEU A 378 -18.90 -45.73 -40.07
CA LEU A 378 -18.17 -46.61 -40.99
C LEU A 378 -18.80 -48.01 -41.03
N LYS A 379 -19.10 -48.61 -39.86
CA LYS A 379 -19.75 -49.92 -39.79
C LYS A 379 -21.12 -49.92 -40.44
N VAL A 380 -21.96 -48.91 -40.16
CA VAL A 380 -23.30 -48.77 -40.73
C VAL A 380 -23.23 -48.64 -42.25
N THR A 381 -22.33 -47.80 -42.76
CA THR A 381 -22.16 -47.58 -44.20
C THR A 381 -21.66 -48.84 -44.92
N ILE A 382 -20.74 -49.59 -44.31
CA ILE A 382 -20.28 -50.89 -44.82
C ILE A 382 -21.44 -51.91 -44.84
N PHE A 383 -22.25 -51.96 -43.79
CA PHE A 383 -23.34 -52.94 -43.67
C PHE A 383 -24.51 -52.65 -44.63
N ASN A 384 -24.83 -51.38 -44.84
CA ASN A 384 -25.90 -50.92 -45.72
C ASN A 384 -25.47 -50.84 -47.20
N GLY A 385 -24.26 -51.28 -47.54
CA GLY A 385 -23.75 -51.34 -48.92
C GLY A 385 -23.64 -49.97 -49.60
N SER A 386 -23.62 -48.89 -48.84
CA SER A 386 -23.73 -47.51 -49.35
C SER A 386 -22.38 -46.81 -49.55
N LEU A 387 -21.26 -47.53 -49.36
CA LEU A 387 -19.95 -47.02 -49.77
C LEU A 387 -19.97 -46.87 -51.29
N PRO A 388 -19.70 -45.66 -51.83
CA PRO A 388 -19.37 -45.55 -53.25
C PRO A 388 -18.16 -46.47 -53.44
N LEU A 389 -18.33 -47.51 -54.25
CA LEU A 389 -17.21 -48.29 -54.78
C LEU A 389 -16.37 -47.30 -55.60
N VAL A 390 -15.40 -46.67 -54.94
CA VAL A 390 -14.31 -45.99 -55.63
C VAL A 390 -13.26 -47.06 -55.90
N ASP A 391 -13.19 -47.40 -57.19
CA ASP A 391 -12.22 -48.22 -57.90
C ASP A 391 -11.94 -49.66 -57.42
N ASP A 392 -11.70 -50.51 -58.42
CA ASP A 392 -11.61 -51.98 -58.35
C ASP A 392 -10.54 -52.51 -57.36
N ASP A 393 -9.65 -51.67 -56.84
CA ASP A 393 -8.63 -52.04 -55.85
C ASP A 393 -9.20 -52.33 -54.45
N THR A 394 -10.36 -51.78 -54.10
CA THR A 394 -10.97 -51.98 -52.77
C THR A 394 -11.76 -53.29 -52.63
N LYS A 395 -12.11 -53.95 -53.74
CA LYS A 395 -12.76 -55.28 -53.71
C LYS A 395 -11.84 -56.36 -53.10
N GLY A 396 -10.52 -56.23 -53.26
CA GLY A 396 -9.56 -57.15 -52.66
C GLY A 396 -9.52 -57.12 -51.13
N ILE A 397 -9.88 -55.99 -50.50
CA ILE A 397 -9.74 -55.79 -49.05
C ILE A 397 -10.97 -56.31 -48.29
N ILE A 398 -12.17 -56.20 -48.86
CA ILE A 398 -13.41 -56.57 -48.18
C ILE A 398 -13.63 -58.10 -48.19
N VAL A 399 -13.20 -58.79 -49.25
CA VAL A 399 -13.33 -60.26 -49.33
C VAL A 399 -12.40 -60.99 -48.36
N SER A 400 -11.19 -60.45 -48.10
CA SER A 400 -10.24 -61.07 -47.15
C SER A 400 -10.62 -60.94 -45.67
N ARG A 401 -11.55 -60.04 -45.30
CA ARG A 401 -11.95 -59.90 -43.89
C ARG A 401 -13.00 -60.91 -43.43
N ARG A 402 -13.77 -61.50 -44.36
CA ARG A 402 -14.67 -62.62 -44.03
C ARG A 402 -13.89 -63.89 -43.68
N SER A 403 -12.70 -64.09 -44.25
CA SER A 403 -11.81 -65.22 -43.93
C SER A 403 -10.93 -65.02 -42.69
N LEU A 404 -10.78 -63.78 -42.20
CA LEU A 404 -9.93 -63.45 -41.05
C LEU A 404 -10.66 -63.54 -39.70
N ILE A 405 -11.99 -63.70 -39.68
CA ILE A 405 -12.77 -63.87 -38.44
C ILE A 405 -12.81 -65.35 -38.01
N GLU A 406 -12.44 -66.30 -38.88
CA GLU A 406 -12.48 -67.74 -38.57
C GLU A 406 -11.15 -68.36 -38.12
N THR A 407 -10.04 -67.62 -38.06
CA THR A 407 -8.74 -68.22 -37.66
C THR A 407 -8.08 -67.49 -36.50
N ASN A 408 -8.18 -68.14 -35.33
CA ASN A 408 -7.44 -67.85 -34.11
C ASN A 408 -5.91 -67.94 -34.30
N SER A 409 -5.22 -67.13 -33.48
CA SER A 409 -3.86 -67.33 -32.92
C SER A 409 -2.61 -66.79 -33.65
N PRO A 410 -1.54 -66.48 -32.87
CA PRO A 410 -0.82 -65.20 -32.98
C PRO A 410 0.58 -65.35 -33.58
N SER A 411 0.99 -64.44 -34.48
CA SER A 411 2.41 -64.11 -34.63
C SER A 411 2.69 -62.94 -35.57
N LYS A 412 3.54 -62.02 -35.07
CA LYS A 412 4.50 -61.17 -35.80
C LYS A 412 3.95 -60.20 -36.85
N TYR A 413 3.78 -58.94 -36.45
CA TYR A 413 3.91 -57.81 -37.37
C TYR A 413 5.22 -57.05 -37.08
N LYS A 414 6.16 -57.09 -38.03
CA LYS A 414 7.27 -56.14 -38.14
C LYS A 414 6.76 -54.92 -38.90
N LEU A 415 6.87 -53.74 -38.30
CA LEU A 415 6.71 -52.45 -38.98
C LEU A 415 7.87 -52.26 -39.95
N VAL A 416 7.54 -52.09 -41.24
CA VAL A 416 8.45 -51.50 -42.24
C VAL A 416 7.90 -50.11 -42.54
N VAL A 417 8.63 -49.09 -42.10
CA VAL A 417 8.43 -47.69 -42.50
C VAL A 417 9.25 -47.49 -43.77
N SER A 418 8.62 -47.03 -44.85
CA SER A 418 9.32 -46.58 -46.05
C SER A 418 8.96 -45.12 -46.37
N ARG A 419 9.97 -44.28 -46.14
CA ARG A 419 10.32 -42.94 -46.68
C ARG A 419 9.22 -41.92 -46.95
#